data_AF-A0A1G2KV00-F1
#
_entry.id   AF-A0A1G2KV00-F1
#
_cell.length_a   1.000
_cell.length_b   1.000
_cell.length_c   1.000
_cell.angle_alpha   90.00
_cell.angle_beta   90.00
_cell.angle_gamma   90.00
#
_symmetry.space_group_name_H-M   'P 1'
#
loop_
_entity.id
_entity.type
_entity.pdbx_description
1 polymer ?
#
loop_
_entity_poly.entity_id
_entity_poly.type
_entity_poly.pdbx_seq_one_letter_code
_entity_poly.pdbx_strand_id
1 'polypeptide(L)'
;MDQQNEYLSEGGADKLRKQIMRRVTTRWMLTKKLPQVAAEFGLITFLVLSARPRIFFGAVFDNAYQAAISGPVSLAKFVLFAFANTTPGVKMLLAVVTVIGIMMVRDLYAARRYASILK
;
A
#
# COMPACT_ATOMS: atom_id res chain seq x y z
N MET A 1 22.87 -44.53 -16.81
CA MET A 1 21.64 -43.92 -17.36
C MET A 1 20.87 -43.19 -16.24
N ASP A 2 21.60 -42.69 -15.23
CA ASP A 2 20.99 -42.37 -13.93
C ASP A 2 20.73 -40.88 -13.75
N GLN A 3 21.54 -40.02 -14.38
CA GLN A 3 21.35 -38.57 -14.34
C GLN A 3 20.03 -38.13 -14.98
N GLN A 4 19.59 -38.76 -16.06
CA GLN A 4 18.37 -38.37 -16.78
C GLN A 4 17.09 -38.67 -15.98
N ASN A 5 17.10 -39.69 -15.12
CA ASN A 5 15.99 -40.03 -14.22
C ASN A 5 15.95 -39.13 -12.99
N GLU A 6 17.11 -38.68 -12.50
CA GLU A 6 17.22 -37.71 -11.40
C GLU A 6 16.66 -36.34 -11.81
N TYR A 7 16.99 -35.85 -13.02
CA TYR A 7 16.41 -34.61 -13.58
C TYR A 7 14.89 -34.70 -13.82
N LEU A 8 14.35 -35.87 -14.18
CA LEU A 8 12.91 -36.09 -14.35
C LEU A 8 12.16 -36.15 -13.01
N SER A 9 12.80 -36.69 -11.97
CA SER A 9 12.28 -36.72 -10.60
C SER A 9 12.24 -35.32 -9.98
N GLU A 10 13.34 -34.55 -10.08
CA GLU A 10 13.42 -33.16 -9.61
C GLU A 10 12.46 -32.23 -10.37
N GLY A 11 12.39 -32.36 -11.71
CA GLY A 11 11.48 -31.57 -12.54
C GLY A 11 10.00 -31.84 -12.27
N GLY A 12 9.64 -33.05 -11.84
CA GLY A 12 8.29 -33.42 -11.39
C GLY A 12 7.99 -32.87 -9.99
N ALA A 13 8.94 -32.96 -9.07
CA ALA A 13 8.83 -32.44 -7.71
C ALA A 13 8.66 -30.90 -7.70
N ASP A 14 9.40 -30.18 -8.56
CA ASP A 14 9.29 -28.73 -8.68
C ASP A 14 7.94 -28.29 -9.25
N LYS A 15 7.39 -29.02 -10.23
CA LYS A 15 6.04 -28.75 -10.76
C LYS A 15 4.97 -28.97 -9.69
N LEU A 16 5.08 -30.04 -8.91
CA LEU A 16 4.15 -30.34 -7.81
C LEU A 16 4.24 -29.27 -6.71
N ARG A 17 5.46 -28.90 -6.29
CA ARG A 17 5.73 -27.84 -5.33
C ARG A 17 5.17 -26.51 -5.80
N LYS A 18 5.34 -26.16 -7.08
CA LYS A 18 4.78 -24.95 -7.68
C LYS A 18 3.26 -24.96 -7.60
N GLN A 19 2.60 -26.07 -7.97
CA GLN A 19 1.13 -26.20 -7.86
C GLN A 19 0.62 -26.07 -6.43
N ILE A 20 1.29 -26.70 -5.46
CA ILE A 20 0.94 -26.60 -4.03
C ILE A 20 1.11 -25.15 -3.57
N MET A 21 2.24 -24.51 -3.88
CA MET A 21 2.47 -23.10 -3.53
C MET A 21 1.47 -22.16 -4.18
N ARG A 22 1.03 -22.41 -5.43
CA ARG A 22 -0.06 -21.63 -6.05
C ARG A 22 -1.32 -21.72 -5.19
N ARG A 23 -1.76 -22.92 -4.83
CA ARG A 23 -2.99 -23.12 -4.05
C ARG A 23 -2.91 -22.51 -2.65
N VAL A 24 -1.78 -22.71 -1.95
CA VAL A 24 -1.55 -22.15 -0.61
C VAL A 24 -1.53 -20.63 -0.67
N THR A 25 -0.84 -20.05 -1.66
CA THR A 25 -0.76 -18.59 -1.81
C THR A 25 -2.14 -18.00 -2.16
N THR A 26 -2.88 -18.61 -3.08
CA THR A 26 -4.24 -18.16 -3.43
C THR A 26 -5.17 -18.21 -2.22
N ARG A 27 -5.13 -19.30 -1.45
CA ARG A 27 -5.97 -19.44 -0.25
C ARG A 27 -5.58 -18.41 0.82
N TRP A 28 -4.29 -18.23 1.09
CA TRP A 28 -3.79 -17.22 2.02
C TRP A 28 -4.15 -15.79 1.59
N MET A 29 -4.05 -15.50 0.29
CA MET A 29 -4.41 -14.21 -0.27
C MET A 29 -5.89 -13.92 -0.07
N LEU A 30 -6.78 -14.87 -0.39
CA LEU A 30 -8.23 -14.71 -0.25
C LEU A 30 -8.70 -14.63 1.20
N THR A 31 -8.16 -15.47 2.10
CA THR A 31 -8.68 -15.55 3.48
C THR A 31 -8.01 -14.58 4.43
N LYS A 32 -6.79 -14.13 4.15
CA LYS A 32 -6.02 -13.30 5.09
C LYS A 32 -5.70 -11.92 4.53
N LYS A 33 -5.16 -11.83 3.32
CA LYS A 33 -4.74 -10.53 2.76
C LYS A 33 -5.86 -9.69 2.17
N LEU A 34 -6.77 -10.29 1.42
CA LEU A 34 -7.90 -9.60 0.83
C LEU A 34 -8.77 -8.90 1.89
N PRO A 35 -9.22 -9.58 2.98
CA PRO A 35 -9.98 -8.91 4.04
C PRO A 35 -9.17 -7.86 4.81
N GLN A 36 -7.86 -8.07 5.02
CA GLN A 36 -6.98 -7.07 5.64
C GLN A 36 -6.94 -5.79 4.79
N VAL A 37 -6.66 -5.91 3.49
CA VAL A 37 -6.59 -4.76 2.57
C VAL A 37 -7.96 -4.08 2.44
N ALA A 38 -9.05 -4.83 2.40
CA ALA A 38 -10.40 -4.28 2.38
C ALA A 38 -10.72 -3.48 3.66
N ALA A 39 -10.32 -3.98 4.84
CA ALA A 39 -10.48 -3.29 6.11
C ALA A 39 -9.63 -2.00 6.17
N GLU A 40 -8.38 -2.05 5.72
CA GLU A 40 -7.50 -0.87 5.64
C GLU A 40 -8.09 0.19 4.69
N PHE A 41 -8.58 -0.23 3.52
CA PHE A 41 -9.21 0.67 2.56
C PHE A 41 -10.51 1.29 3.11
N GLY A 42 -11.34 0.50 3.79
CA GLY A 42 -12.53 0.97 4.48
C GLY A 42 -12.21 1.98 5.59
N LEU A 43 -11.17 1.71 6.38
CA LEU A 43 -10.70 2.60 7.44
C LEU A 43 -10.21 3.93 6.85
N ILE A 44 -9.39 3.92 5.80
CA ILE A 44 -8.93 5.14 5.11
C ILE A 44 -10.13 5.93 4.58
N THR A 45 -11.08 5.25 3.92
CA THR A 45 -12.28 5.90 3.36
C THR A 45 -13.09 6.58 4.48
N PHE A 46 -13.31 5.89 5.60
CA PHE A 46 -13.99 6.43 6.77
C PHE A 46 -13.27 7.66 7.35
N LEU A 47 -11.95 7.59 7.49
CA LEU A 47 -11.12 8.69 7.98
C LEU A 47 -11.21 9.91 7.05
N VAL A 48 -11.13 9.71 5.74
CA VAL A 48 -11.25 10.78 4.74
C VAL A 48 -12.64 11.42 4.77
N LEU A 49 -13.71 10.61 4.84
CA LEU A 49 -15.08 11.12 4.94
C LEU A 49 -15.30 11.91 6.25
N SER A 50 -14.72 11.45 7.36
CA SER A 50 -14.77 12.14 8.65
C SER A 50 -13.98 13.45 8.66
N ALA A 51 -12.92 13.54 7.85
CA ALA A 51 -12.10 14.74 7.70
C ALA A 51 -12.71 15.77 6.73
N ARG A 52 -13.57 15.32 5.79
CA ARG A 52 -14.23 16.17 4.78
C ARG A 52 -14.88 17.46 5.33
N PRO A 53 -15.67 17.45 6.41
CA PRO A 53 -16.26 18.70 6.93
C PRO A 53 -15.25 19.65 7.57
N ARG A 54 -14.02 19.18 7.86
CA ARG A 54 -12.97 19.94 8.53
C ARG A 54 -11.89 20.45 7.59
N ILE A 55 -11.83 19.92 6.36
CA ILE A 55 -10.77 20.20 5.40
C ILE A 55 -11.42 20.61 4.07
N PHE A 56 -11.25 21.87 3.69
CA PHE A 56 -11.60 22.36 2.36
C PHE A 56 -10.54 21.92 1.35
N PHE A 57 -10.65 20.68 0.86
CA PHE A 57 -9.68 20.08 -0.07
C PHE A 57 -9.42 20.96 -1.31
N GLY A 58 -10.45 21.61 -1.87
CA GLY A 58 -10.27 22.51 -3.03
C GLY A 58 -9.30 23.65 -2.74
N ALA A 59 -9.50 24.38 -1.64
CA ALA A 59 -8.61 25.47 -1.24
C ALA A 59 -7.19 24.97 -0.91
N VAL A 60 -7.05 23.78 -0.32
CA VAL A 60 -5.74 23.19 -0.04
C VAL A 60 -5.01 22.87 -1.36
N PHE A 61 -5.70 22.29 -2.34
CA PHE A 61 -5.14 21.96 -3.65
C PHE A 61 -4.76 23.20 -4.45
N ASP A 62 -5.60 24.24 -4.47
CA ASP A 62 -5.31 25.48 -5.18
C ASP A 62 -4.07 26.19 -4.59
N ASN A 63 -3.96 26.23 -3.26
CA ASN A 63 -2.79 26.80 -2.59
C ASN A 63 -1.53 25.94 -2.79
N ALA A 64 -1.66 24.61 -2.77
CA ALA A 64 -0.56 23.70 -3.05
C ALA A 64 -0.06 23.84 -4.50
N TYR A 65 -0.99 23.96 -5.44
CA TYR A 65 -0.69 24.14 -6.87
C TYR A 65 0.02 25.47 -7.10
N GLN A 66 -0.49 26.58 -6.55
CA GLN A 66 0.21 27.87 -6.62
C GLN A 66 1.60 27.78 -5.97
N ALA A 67 1.73 27.13 -4.82
CA ALA A 67 3.02 26.94 -4.17
C ALA A 67 3.99 26.06 -4.98
N ALA A 68 3.49 25.08 -5.74
CA ALA A 68 4.27 24.22 -6.62
C ALA A 68 4.85 24.99 -7.81
N ILE A 69 4.03 25.82 -8.46
CA ILE A 69 4.45 26.64 -9.61
C ILE A 69 5.42 27.74 -9.17
N SER A 70 5.27 28.24 -7.94
CA SER A 70 6.14 29.24 -7.33
C SER A 70 7.56 28.73 -7.01
N GLY A 71 7.78 27.42 -7.07
CA GLY A 71 9.08 26.78 -6.86
C GLY A 71 9.11 25.73 -5.74
N PRO A 72 10.18 24.91 -5.67
CA PRO A 72 10.27 23.81 -4.71
C PRO A 72 10.33 24.28 -3.24
N VAL A 73 10.89 25.46 -2.98
CA VAL A 73 10.99 26.03 -1.62
C VAL A 73 9.63 26.53 -1.12
N SER A 74 8.81 27.15 -1.98
CA SER A 74 7.46 27.60 -1.61
C SER A 74 6.54 26.43 -1.35
N LEU A 75 6.67 25.34 -2.13
CA LEU A 75 5.94 24.10 -1.86
C LEU A 75 6.30 23.54 -0.47
N ALA A 76 7.59 23.44 -0.15
CA ALA A 76 8.04 22.96 1.15
C ALA A 76 7.52 23.83 2.31
N LYS A 77 7.57 25.16 2.16
CA LYS A 77 7.00 26.10 3.13
C LYS A 77 5.49 25.92 3.29
N PHE A 78 4.75 25.81 2.19
CA PHE A 78 3.32 25.57 2.21
C PHE A 78 2.98 24.30 2.98
N VAL A 79 3.67 23.20 2.70
CA VAL A 79 3.48 21.92 3.41
C VAL A 79 3.75 22.08 4.91
N LEU A 80 4.88 22.69 5.28
CA LEU A 80 5.24 22.90 6.69
C LEU A 80 4.23 23.78 7.42
N PHE A 81 3.80 24.89 6.81
CA PHE A 81 2.83 25.80 7.42
C PHE A 81 1.43 25.20 7.50
N ALA A 82 0.99 24.47 6.47
CA ALA A 82 -0.30 23.78 6.46
C ALA A 82 -0.37 22.71 7.56
N PHE A 83 0.74 22.01 7.81
CA PHE A 83 0.86 21.03 8.90
C PHE A 83 1.00 21.67 10.28
N ALA A 84 1.72 22.77 10.41
CA ALA A 84 1.92 23.44 11.69
C ALA A 84 0.60 24.04 12.21
N ASN A 85 -0.20 24.63 11.31
CA ASN A 85 -1.40 25.39 11.65
C ASN A 85 -2.72 24.58 11.59
N THR A 86 -2.66 23.28 11.29
CA THR A 86 -3.86 22.42 11.33
C THR A 86 -4.23 22.04 12.76
N THR A 87 -5.49 21.67 12.98
CA THR A 87 -5.96 21.23 14.30
C THR A 87 -5.31 19.90 14.73
N PRO A 88 -5.10 19.66 16.04
CA PRO A 88 -4.49 18.42 16.53
C PRO A 88 -5.18 17.15 16.02
N GLY A 89 -6.51 17.19 15.90
CA GLY A 89 -7.29 16.08 15.34
C GLY A 89 -6.95 15.77 13.89
N VAL A 90 -6.71 16.79 13.05
CA VAL A 90 -6.29 16.59 11.64
C VAL A 90 -4.88 16.04 11.56
N LYS A 91 -3.95 16.49 12.43
CA LYS A 91 -2.58 15.95 12.50
C LYS A 91 -2.56 14.47 12.85
N MET A 92 -3.35 14.06 13.85
CA MET A 92 -3.52 12.66 14.26
C MET A 92 -4.10 11.81 13.11
N LEU A 93 -5.13 12.32 12.45
CA LEU A 93 -5.82 11.62 11.36
C LEU A 93 -4.87 11.41 10.17
N LEU A 94 -4.08 12.43 9.83
CA LEU A 94 -3.06 12.33 8.81
C LEU A 94 -1.91 11.38 9.21
N ALA A 95 -1.47 11.37 10.47
CA ALA A 95 -0.48 10.41 10.96
C ALA A 95 -0.97 8.96 10.81
N VAL A 96 -2.22 8.69 11.18
CA VAL A 96 -2.85 7.38 11.03
C VAL A 96 -2.92 6.97 9.55
N VAL A 97 -3.39 7.85 8.67
CA VAL A 97 -3.45 7.59 7.22
C VAL A 97 -2.05 7.35 6.64
N THR A 98 -1.04 8.08 7.10
CA THR A 98 0.35 7.91 6.65
C THR A 98 0.90 6.55 7.07
N VAL A 99 0.69 6.14 8.31
CA VAL A 99 1.12 4.83 8.81
C VAL A 99 0.44 3.70 8.03
N ILE A 100 -0.89 3.76 7.86
CA ILE A 100 -1.63 2.75 7.08
C ILE A 100 -1.15 2.74 5.63
N GLY A 101 -0.92 3.90 5.03
CA GLY A 101 -0.39 4.03 3.67
C GLY A 101 0.97 3.37 3.49
N ILE A 102 1.90 3.58 4.44
CA ILE A 102 3.22 2.92 4.44
C ILE A 102 3.06 1.41 4.58
N MET A 103 2.17 0.94 5.47
CA MET A 103 1.89 -0.49 5.65
C MET A 103 1.32 -1.12 4.36
N MET A 104 0.40 -0.44 3.68
CA MET A 104 -0.12 -0.87 2.38
C MET A 104 0.97 -0.94 1.31
N VAL A 105 1.83 0.07 1.19
CA VAL A 105 2.94 0.07 0.22
C VAL A 105 3.89 -1.09 0.51
N ARG A 106 4.25 -1.31 1.78
CA ARG A 106 5.09 -2.44 2.20
C ARG A 106 4.44 -3.78 1.84
N ASP A 107 3.15 -3.93 2.13
CA ASP A 107 2.41 -5.16 1.84
C ASP A 107 2.27 -5.40 0.33
N LEU A 108 2.11 -4.34 -0.48
CA LEU A 108 2.10 -4.41 -1.93
C LEU A 108 3.46 -4.80 -2.51
N TYR A 109 4.55 -4.23 -2.00
CA TYR A 109 5.91 -4.63 -2.36
C TYR A 109 6.19 -6.10 -2.02
N ALA A 110 5.78 -6.54 -0.83
CA ALA A 110 5.89 -7.93 -0.43
C ALA A 110 5.06 -8.85 -1.35
N ALA A 111 3.80 -8.49 -1.65
CA ALA A 111 2.93 -9.25 -2.54
C ALA A 111 3.51 -9.36 -3.96
N ARG A 112 4.13 -8.30 -4.50
CA ARG A 112 4.83 -8.33 -5.79
C ARG A 112 6.02 -9.31 -5.78
N ARG A 113 6.78 -9.36 -4.68
CA ARG A 113 7.89 -10.33 -4.52
C ARG A 113 7.39 -11.77 -4.50
N TYR A 114 6.27 -12.06 -3.84
CA TYR A 114 5.67 -13.40 -3.89
C TYR A 114 5.12 -13.74 -5.28
N ALA A 115 4.52 -12.77 -5.97
CA ALA A 115 4.03 -12.96 -7.34
C ALA A 115 5.18 -13.25 -8.33
N SER A 116 6.37 -12.66 -8.16
CA SER A 116 7.54 -12.98 -8.99
C SER A 116 8.09 -14.40 -8.76
N ILE A 117 7.91 -14.98 -7.57
CA ILE A 117 8.31 -16.37 -7.26
C ILE A 117 7.33 -17.39 -7.88
N LEU A 118 6.11 -16.96 -8.22
CA LEU A 118 5.03 -17.80 -8.78
C LEU A 118 5.02 -17.87 -10.32
N LYS A 119 5.72 -16.96 -10.99
CA LYS A 119 5.97 -17.01 -12.44
C LYS A 119 6.89 -18.18 -12.78
#